data_AF-A0A8B7DX60-F1
#
_entry.id   AF-A0A8B7DX60-F1
#
_cell.length_a   1.000
_cell.length_b   1.000
_cell.length_c   1.000
_cell.angle_alpha   90.00
_cell.angle_beta   90.00
_cell.angle_gamma   90.00
#
_symmetry.space_group_name_H-M   'P 1'
#
loop_
_entity.id
_entity.type
_entity.pdbx_description
1 polymer ?
#
loop_
_entity_poly.entity_id
_entity_poly.type
_entity_poly.pdbx_seq_one_letter_code
_entity_poly.pdbx_strand_id
1 'polypeptide(L)'
;MCVKKDTLPFLQVLNTIVGEDDFLYFLNQKDLDLDCNLPVEKILFINGLISIIKTKLIPIELYALWMVGANKKKTLDCYGFGHPEPLKKMLCYQKCKEVEQFLKIAGYFNKSKAQVAS
;
A
#
# COMPACT_ATOMS: atom_id res chain seq x y z
N MET A 1 9.37 -19.26 8.52
CA MET A 1 8.86 -18.99 7.15
C MET A 1 9.64 -17.81 6.61
N CYS A 2 10.29 -17.94 5.45
CA CYS A 2 10.96 -16.80 4.81
C CYS A 2 9.89 -15.91 4.15
N VAL A 3 9.67 -14.72 4.69
CA VAL A 3 8.80 -13.73 4.08
C VAL A 3 9.44 -13.27 2.76
N LYS A 4 8.65 -13.17 1.69
CA LYS A 4 9.14 -12.71 0.39
C LYS A 4 9.71 -11.30 0.56
N LYS A 5 10.97 -11.13 0.16
CA LYS A 5 11.73 -9.86 0.15
C LYS A 5 11.09 -8.76 -0.73
N ASP A 6 10.06 -9.11 -1.48
CA ASP A 6 9.54 -8.31 -2.59
C ASP A 6 8.33 -7.44 -2.22
N THR A 7 7.82 -7.54 -0.99
CA THR A 7 6.69 -6.73 -0.50
C THR A 7 7.17 -5.68 0.48
N LEU A 8 7.08 -4.42 0.08
CA LEU A 8 7.20 -3.26 0.96
C LEU A 8 5.83 -2.96 1.60
N PRO A 9 5.80 -2.50 2.86
CA PRO A 9 6.94 -2.32 3.75
C PRO A 9 7.46 -3.64 4.36
N PHE A 10 8.76 -3.70 4.66
CA PHE A 10 9.40 -4.77 5.43
C PHE A 10 10.37 -4.18 6.47
N LEU A 11 10.64 -4.91 7.55
CA LEU A 11 11.67 -4.59 8.54
C LEU A 11 12.87 -5.51 8.33
N GLN A 12 14.05 -4.92 8.19
CA GLN A 12 15.31 -5.67 8.24
C GLN A 12 15.88 -5.59 9.65
N VAL A 13 15.97 -6.74 10.33
CA VAL A 13 16.53 -6.86 11.68
C VAL A 13 17.69 -7.82 11.64
N LEU A 14 18.91 -7.28 11.70
CA LEU A 14 20.16 -8.03 11.54
C LEU A 14 20.10 -8.86 10.22
N ASN A 15 20.05 -10.19 10.35
CA ASN A 15 20.04 -11.13 9.24
C ASN A 15 18.62 -11.63 8.90
N THR A 16 17.57 -11.05 9.49
CA THR A 16 16.18 -11.47 9.32
C THR A 16 15.36 -10.38 8.64
N ILE A 17 14.44 -10.77 7.75
CA ILE A 17 13.47 -9.88 7.13
C ILE A 17 12.08 -10.26 7.65
N VAL A 18 11.36 -9.27 8.15
CA VAL A 18 9.97 -9.38 8.62
C VAL A 18 9.12 -8.58 7.64
N GLY A 19 8.07 -9.17 7.06
CA GLY A 19 7.13 -8.42 6.22
C GLY A 19 6.06 -7.73 7.04
N GLU A 20 5.33 -6.79 6.42
CA GLU A 20 4.28 -5.99 7.06
C GLU A 20 3.31 -6.82 7.92
N ASP A 21 2.81 -7.94 7.38
CA ASP A 21 1.84 -8.81 8.05
C ASP A 21 2.37 -9.39 9.38
N ASP A 22 3.70 -9.52 9.50
CA ASP A 22 4.37 -10.09 10.67
C ASP A 22 4.92 -9.02 11.62
N PHE A 23 4.77 -7.72 11.32
CA PHE A 23 5.33 -6.63 12.15
C PHE A 23 4.84 -6.71 13.59
N LEU A 24 3.53 -6.83 13.80
CA LEU A 24 2.94 -6.86 15.15
C LEU A 24 3.43 -8.07 15.94
N TYR A 25 3.45 -9.25 15.30
CA TYR A 25 3.97 -10.46 15.92
C TYR A 25 5.44 -10.31 16.31
N PHE A 26 6.26 -9.81 15.39
CA PHE A 26 7.68 -9.56 15.63
C PHE A 26 7.92 -8.56 16.76
N LEU A 27 7.16 -7.47 16.82
CA LEU A 27 7.32 -6.44 17.85
C LEU A 27 6.89 -6.96 19.22
N ASN A 28 5.80 -7.74 19.30
CA ASN A 28 5.39 -8.41 20.53
C ASN A 28 6.44 -9.39 21.06
N GLN A 29 7.18 -10.09 20.19
CA GLN A 29 8.29 -10.97 20.61
C GLN A 29 9.51 -10.22 21.17
N LYS A 30 9.59 -8.90 20.97
CA LYS A 30 10.71 -8.06 21.44
C LYS A 30 10.41 -7.35 22.76
N ASP A 31 9.36 -7.76 23.47
CA ASP A 31 8.85 -7.12 24.69
C ASP A 31 8.58 -5.62 24.48
N LEU A 32 8.33 -5.21 23.24
CA LEU A 32 7.81 -3.89 22.93
C LEU A 32 6.30 -3.97 23.11
N ASP A 33 5.83 -3.48 24.25
CA ASP A 33 4.40 -3.41 24.54
C ASP A 33 3.75 -2.37 23.63
N LEU A 34 3.32 -2.82 22.44
CA LEU A 34 2.54 -2.02 21.50
C LEU A 34 1.06 -1.99 21.88
N ASP A 35 0.64 -2.92 22.72
CA ASP A 35 -0.70 -2.94 23.26
C ASP A 35 -0.74 -1.86 24.34
N CYS A 36 -1.00 -0.63 23.93
CA CYS A 36 -1.17 0.51 24.82
C CYS A 36 -2.44 0.37 25.68
N ASN A 37 -2.70 -0.80 26.30
CA ASN A 37 -3.91 -1.17 27.04
C ASN A 37 -5.15 -0.51 26.44
N LEU A 38 -5.29 -0.58 25.12
CA LEU A 38 -6.32 0.18 24.42
C LEU A 38 -7.66 -0.48 24.73
N PRO A 39 -8.66 0.27 25.24
CA PRO A 39 -9.99 -0.27 25.43
C PRO A 39 -10.52 -0.89 24.14
N VAL A 40 -11.21 -2.03 24.24
CA VAL A 40 -11.76 -2.79 23.10
C VAL A 40 -12.54 -1.90 22.13
N GLU A 41 -13.31 -0.95 22.66
CA GLU A 41 -14.06 0.04 21.88
C GLU A 41 -13.16 0.87 20.95
N LYS A 42 -11.97 1.29 21.43
CA LYS A 42 -11.00 2.03 20.62
C LYS A 42 -10.38 1.15 19.55
N ILE A 43 -10.12 -0.12 19.85
CA ILE A 43 -9.59 -1.08 18.87
C ILE A 43 -10.60 -1.26 17.73
N LEU A 44 -11.89 -1.48 18.07
CA LEU A 44 -12.96 -1.61 17.08
C LEU A 44 -13.10 -0.34 16.23
N PHE A 45 -13.01 0.83 16.86
CA PHE A 45 -13.06 2.11 16.15
C PHE A 45 -11.89 2.26 15.16
N ILE A 46 -10.66 1.98 15.60
CA ILE A 46 -9.45 2.03 14.75
C ILE A 46 -9.57 1.05 13.59
N ASN A 47 -10.03 -0.18 13.83
CA ASN A 47 -10.25 -1.16 12.77
C ASN A 47 -11.31 -0.70 11.76
N GLY A 48 -12.36 -0.01 12.23
CA GLY A 48 -13.33 0.65 11.36
C GLY A 48 -12.68 1.72 10.47
N LEU A 49 -11.83 2.58 11.03
CA LEU A 49 -11.09 3.59 10.26
C LEU A 49 -10.15 2.95 9.23
N ILE A 50 -9.38 1.93 9.63
CA ILE A 50 -8.49 1.19 8.72
C ILE A 50 -9.30 0.57 7.57
N SER A 51 -10.47 0.01 7.85
CA SER A 51 -11.36 -0.53 6.82
C SER A 51 -11.81 0.54 5.82
N ILE A 52 -12.21 1.72 6.30
CA ILE A 52 -12.58 2.86 5.43
C ILE A 52 -11.39 3.32 4.58
N ILE A 53 -10.21 3.43 5.17
CA ILE A 53 -8.98 3.80 4.45
C ILE A 53 -8.73 2.79 3.33
N LYS A 54 -8.77 1.48 3.63
CA LYS A 54 -8.51 0.41 2.66
C LYS A 54 -9.56 0.34 1.55
N THR A 55 -10.82 0.57 1.85
CA THR A 55 -11.95 0.38 0.91
C THR A 55 -12.31 1.62 0.11
N LYS A 56 -12.00 2.82 0.61
CA LYS A 56 -12.29 4.09 -0.09
C LYS A 56 -11.05 4.89 -0.42
N LEU A 57 -10.25 5.25 0.59
CA LEU A 57 -9.16 6.20 0.37
C LEU A 57 -8.05 5.63 -0.51
N ILE A 58 -7.61 4.40 -0.28
CA ILE A 58 -6.57 3.74 -1.08
C ILE A 58 -6.99 3.66 -2.57
N PRO A 59 -8.20 3.17 -2.94
CA PRO A 59 -8.65 3.21 -4.32
C PRO A 59 -8.69 4.61 -4.93
N ILE A 60 -9.15 5.62 -4.19
CA ILE A 60 -9.19 7.02 -4.66
C ILE A 60 -7.78 7.55 -4.93
N GLU A 61 -6.86 7.34 -4.00
CA GLU A 61 -5.45 7.74 -4.13
C GLU A 61 -4.79 7.07 -5.33
N LEU A 62 -4.93 5.74 -5.45
CA LEU A 62 -4.37 4.98 -6.56
C LEU A 62 -4.95 5.43 -7.90
N TYR A 63 -6.25 5.70 -7.98
CA TYR A 63 -6.87 6.27 -9.18
C TYR A 63 -6.26 7.65 -9.49
N ALA A 64 -6.18 8.53 -8.50
CA ALA A 64 -5.65 9.88 -8.67
C ALA A 64 -4.19 9.89 -9.12
N LEU A 65 -3.37 8.96 -8.63
CA LEU A 65 -1.94 8.88 -8.93
C LEU A 65 -1.65 8.17 -10.26
N TRP A 66 -2.37 7.09 -10.58
CA TRP A 66 -2.00 6.20 -11.69
C TRP A 66 -2.92 6.30 -12.92
N MET A 67 -4.13 6.85 -12.78
CA MET A 67 -5.10 6.96 -13.88
C MET A 67 -5.20 8.40 -14.42
N VAL A 68 -4.94 9.41 -13.59
CA VAL A 68 -5.02 10.82 -14.00
C VAL A 68 -3.71 11.24 -14.69
N GLY A 69 -3.76 11.55 -15.99
CA GLY A 69 -2.57 11.79 -16.82
C GLY A 69 -1.53 12.77 -16.25
N ALA A 70 -1.96 13.90 -15.68
CA ALA A 70 -1.04 14.89 -15.09
C ALA A 70 -0.27 14.34 -13.87
N ASN A 71 -0.92 13.52 -13.05
CA ASN A 71 -0.32 12.90 -11.88
C ASN A 71 0.47 11.66 -12.28
N LYS A 72 -0.05 10.86 -13.21
CA LYS A 72 0.57 9.63 -13.72
C LYS A 72 2.01 9.85 -14.16
N LYS A 73 2.28 10.95 -14.88
CA LYS A 73 3.65 11.28 -15.30
C LYS A 73 4.59 11.43 -14.09
N LYS A 74 4.20 12.24 -13.10
CA LYS A 74 4.96 12.44 -11.85
C LYS A 74 5.12 11.13 -11.07
N THR A 75 4.05 10.34 -10.97
CA THR A 75 4.06 9.04 -10.29
C THR A 75 5.07 8.07 -10.93
N LEU A 76 5.10 7.99 -12.27
CA LEU A 76 6.05 7.15 -13.00
C LEU A 76 7.50 7.62 -12.83
N ASP A 77 7.72 8.93 -12.78
CA ASP A 77 9.05 9.51 -12.57
C ASP A 77 9.60 9.18 -11.17
N CYS A 78 8.74 9.23 -10.15
CA CYS A 78 9.10 8.94 -8.76
C CYS A 78 9.20 7.44 -8.44
N TYR A 79 8.25 6.60 -8.90
CA TYR A 79 8.16 5.20 -8.49
C TYR A 79 9.43 4.39 -8.79
N GLY A 80 10.02 4.61 -9.96
CA GLY A 80 11.25 3.93 -10.37
C GLY A 80 12.52 4.77 -10.25
N PHE A 81 12.50 5.88 -9.48
CA PHE A 81 13.64 6.81 -9.40
C PHE A 81 14.95 6.15 -8.95
N GLY A 82 14.89 5.12 -8.11
CA GLY A 82 16.06 4.39 -7.62
C GLY A 82 16.59 3.30 -8.55
N HIS A 83 16.00 3.09 -9.73
CA HIS A 83 16.35 1.97 -10.63
C HIS A 83 16.87 2.46 -11.98
N PRO A 84 17.89 1.80 -12.56
CA PRO A 84 18.37 2.13 -13.90
C PRO A 84 17.36 1.71 -14.98
N GLU A 85 17.50 2.29 -16.17
CA GLU A 85 16.85 1.79 -17.37
C GLU A 85 17.49 0.45 -17.79
N PRO A 86 16.71 -0.55 -18.27
CA PRO A 86 15.28 -0.54 -18.54
C PRO A 86 14.40 -0.98 -17.34
N LEU A 87 15.01 -1.34 -16.21
CA LEU A 87 14.32 -1.88 -15.04
C LEU A 87 13.24 -0.91 -14.52
N LYS A 88 13.54 0.40 -14.48
CA LYS A 88 12.56 1.45 -14.15
C LYS A 88 11.27 1.31 -14.95
N LYS A 89 11.35 1.19 -16.28
CA LYS A 89 10.16 1.05 -17.14
C LYS A 89 9.41 -0.24 -16.88
N MET A 90 10.11 -1.35 -16.69
CA MET A 90 9.49 -2.64 -16.39
C MET A 90 8.71 -2.60 -15.08
N LEU A 91 9.32 -2.07 -14.01
CA LEU A 91 8.68 -1.93 -12.69
C LEU A 91 7.47 -0.99 -12.74
N CYS A 92 7.60 0.15 -13.42
CA CYS A 92 6.48 1.07 -13.62
C CYS A 92 5.33 0.42 -14.39
N TYR A 93 5.63 -0.38 -15.43
CA TYR A 93 4.62 -1.10 -16.19
C TYR A 93 3.91 -2.16 -15.35
N GLN A 94 4.67 -2.98 -14.62
CA GLN A 94 4.12 -3.98 -13.70
C GLN A 94 3.21 -3.30 -12.67
N LYS A 95 3.66 -2.22 -12.04
CA LYS A 95 2.87 -1.49 -11.06
C LYS A 95 1.59 -0.88 -11.64
N CYS A 96 1.67 -0.32 -12.85
CA CYS A 96 0.47 0.14 -13.54
C CYS A 96 -0.54 -1.01 -13.69
N LYS A 97 -0.11 -2.19 -14.12
CA LYS A 97 -1.01 -3.34 -14.30
C LYS A 97 -1.65 -3.82 -13.00
N GLU A 98 -0.88 -3.87 -11.91
CA GLU A 98 -1.41 -4.17 -10.58
C GLU A 98 -2.48 -3.17 -10.15
N VAL A 99 -2.21 -1.87 -10.30
CA VAL A 99 -3.15 -0.82 -9.92
C VAL A 99 -4.40 -0.85 -10.80
N GLU A 100 -4.26 -1.06 -12.11
CA GLU A 100 -5.39 -1.21 -13.02
C GLU A 100 -6.29 -2.39 -12.61
N GLN A 101 -5.70 -3.54 -12.27
CA GLN A 101 -6.44 -4.72 -11.81
C GLN A 101 -7.14 -4.46 -10.46
N PHE A 102 -6.43 -3.88 -9.50
CA PHE A 102 -6.99 -3.52 -8.20
C PHE A 102 -8.18 -2.57 -8.33
N LEU A 103 -8.04 -1.49 -9.12
CA LEU A 103 -9.12 -0.53 -9.34
C LEU A 103 -10.31 -1.13 -10.08
N LYS A 104 -10.11 -2.15 -10.93
CA LYS A 104 -11.23 -2.88 -11.57
C LYS A 104 -12.02 -3.66 -10.54
N ILE A 105 -11.34 -4.42 -9.68
CA ILE A 105 -11.96 -5.21 -8.61
C ILE A 105 -12.68 -4.29 -7.62
N ALA A 106 -12.06 -3.16 -7.26
CA ALA A 106 -12.65 -2.18 -6.36
C ALA A 106 -13.78 -1.34 -7.01
N GLY A 107 -14.02 -1.47 -8.32
CA GLY A 107 -15.06 -0.73 -9.05
C GLY A 107 -14.75 0.75 -9.32
N TYR A 108 -13.48 1.16 -9.25
CA TYR A 108 -13.03 2.54 -9.51
C TYR A 108 -12.49 2.76 -10.93
N PHE A 109 -12.06 1.70 -11.61
CA PHE A 109 -11.36 1.80 -12.90
C PHE A 109 -12.17 2.52 -13.99
N ASN A 110 -13.47 2.26 -14.08
CA ASN A 110 -14.36 2.85 -15.08
C ASN A 110 -15.02 4.17 -14.62
N LYS A 111 -14.74 4.64 -13.40
CA LYS A 111 -15.33 5.87 -12.89
C LYS A 111 -14.67 7.09 -13.53
N SER A 112 -15.44 8.15 -13.72
CA SER A 112 -14.92 9.47 -14.06
C SER A 112 -14.28 10.14 -12.84
N LYS A 113 -13.42 11.14 -13.05
CA LYS A 113 -12.79 11.90 -11.94
C LYS A 113 -13.84 12.49 -10.98
N ALA A 114 -14.96 12.98 -11.52
CA ALA A 114 -16.04 13.53 -10.71
C ALA A 114 -16.70 12.46 -9.82
N GLN A 115 -16.87 11.24 -10.34
CA GLN A 115 -17.44 10.10 -9.59
C GLN A 115 -16.49 9.51 -8.53
N VAL A 116 -15.19 9.78 -8.63
CA VAL A 116 -14.18 9.36 -7.64
C VAL A 116 -14.02 10.42 -6.55
N ALA A 117 -14.27 11.69 -6.87
CA ALA A 117 -14.16 12.83 -5.95
C ALA A 117 -15.43 13.09 -5.11
N SER A 118 -16.57 12.49 -5.48
CA SER A 118 -17.85 12.51 -4.75
C SER A 118 -17.94 11.42 -3.70
#